data_AF-A0A0D3F371-F1
#
_entry.id   AF-A0A0D3F371-F1
#
_cell.length_a   1.000
_cell.length_b   1.000
_cell.length_c   1.000
_cell.angle_alpha   90.00
_cell.angle_beta   90.00
_cell.angle_gamma   90.00
#
_symmetry.space_group_name_H-M   'P 1'
#
loop_
_entity.id
_entity.type
_entity.pdbx_description
1 polymer ?
#
loop_
_entity_poly.entity_id
_entity_poly.type
_entity_poly.pdbx_seq_one_letter_code
_entity_poly.pdbx_strand_id
1 'polypeptide(L)'
;MEGGGARNGSTTGAARTGGSGGDAAGGGGGGSAGNGKPLPPCCVKARAAAPESEAKCHATVVSGWFTEPRSRGGKTSKVQYYNNPMWPGEAHSLKVEKILYQGKSPYQEVLVFESSTYGKVLVLDGIVQLTDKDECAYQEMITHLPLCSIPSPKKVLVIGGGDGGVLREICRHGSVESIDICEIDQLVIDVCKDFFPDLSVGFKDPRVRLHVGDAVEFLRNAPEGTYDAIIVDSSDPIGPAQELVEKPFFDTIARALRPGGVLCNQAESMWLHTHLIQDMLSICRETFKGSVHYAWTSVPTYPSGVIGFLLCAKEGPPVNFLTPANPIEKLEGAMEAGRDIRFYNSEMHRAAFVLPTFARRELEAYCTTIEREQQEETTAEPLKMNIMPNSEILTAS
;
A
#
# COMPACT_ATOMS: atom_id res chain seq x y z
N MET A 1 -0.53 -37.70 -53.08
CA MET A 1 -1.87 -37.99 -53.62
C MET A 1 -2.81 -37.05 -52.91
N GLU A 2 -2.91 -35.85 -53.47
CA GLU A 2 -4.05 -35.41 -54.33
C GLU A 2 -5.22 -35.04 -53.42
N GLY A 3 -5.67 -33.79 -53.33
CA GLY A 3 -5.91 -32.78 -54.38
C GLY A 3 -7.34 -32.29 -54.06
N GLY A 4 -7.58 -31.01 -53.78
CA GLY A 4 -7.56 -29.93 -54.76
C GLY A 4 -9.00 -29.63 -55.18
N GLY A 5 -9.40 -28.36 -55.22
CA GLY A 5 -10.69 -27.98 -55.83
C GLY A 5 -11.26 -26.64 -55.40
N ALA A 6 -10.72 -25.57 -55.97
CA ALA A 6 -11.19 -24.20 -55.85
C ALA A 6 -12.33 -23.85 -56.81
N ARG A 7 -12.76 -22.57 -56.76
CA ARG A 7 -13.47 -21.74 -57.76
C ARG A 7 -15.01 -21.76 -57.68
N ASN A 8 -15.76 -20.68 -57.97
CA ASN A 8 -15.47 -19.30 -58.42
C ASN A 8 -16.77 -18.46 -58.39
N GLY A 9 -16.61 -17.14 -58.28
CA GLY A 9 -17.37 -16.12 -59.04
C GLY A 9 -18.78 -15.74 -58.56
N SER A 10 -19.31 -14.54 -58.80
CA SER A 10 -18.79 -13.31 -59.39
C SER A 10 -19.89 -12.23 -59.27
N THR A 11 -19.49 -11.01 -58.89
CA THR A 11 -19.96 -9.68 -59.35
C THR A 11 -21.37 -9.49 -59.96
N THR A 12 -22.10 -8.46 -59.49
CA THR A 12 -22.37 -7.17 -60.19
C THR A 12 -23.67 -6.50 -59.68
N GLY A 13 -23.72 -5.16 -59.73
CA GLY A 13 -24.98 -4.40 -59.76
C GLY A 13 -24.93 -3.04 -59.06
N ALA A 14 -24.68 -1.98 -59.82
CA ALA A 14 -24.63 -0.59 -59.38
C ALA A 14 -25.94 0.18 -59.67
N ALA A 15 -26.09 1.30 -58.96
CA ALA A 15 -26.56 2.62 -59.42
C ALA A 15 -28.03 3.08 -59.21
N ARG A 16 -28.13 4.22 -58.48
CA ARG A 16 -28.90 5.48 -58.77
C ARG A 16 -30.43 5.43 -58.59
N THR A 17 -31.19 6.47 -58.19
CA THR A 17 -31.04 7.94 -58.10
C THR A 17 -32.29 8.58 -57.43
N GLY A 18 -32.13 9.82 -56.92
CA GLY A 18 -33.16 10.90 -56.85
C GLY A 18 -34.01 10.94 -55.58
N GLY A 19 -33.97 11.96 -54.72
CA GLY A 19 -34.36 13.38 -54.89
C GLY A 19 -35.57 13.62 -53.94
N SER A 20 -35.86 14.75 -53.28
CA SER A 20 -35.45 16.16 -53.35
C SER A 20 -36.25 16.95 -52.28
N GLY A 21 -35.73 18.10 -51.83
CA GLY A 21 -36.48 19.21 -51.18
C GLY A 21 -36.20 19.36 -49.68
N GLY A 22 -35.85 20.53 -49.12
CA GLY A 22 -35.80 21.91 -49.60
C GLY A 22 -36.19 22.87 -48.45
N ASP A 23 -35.49 24.00 -48.36
CA ASP A 23 -35.74 25.24 -47.56
C ASP A 23 -35.24 25.27 -46.08
N ALA A 24 -34.17 26.00 -45.72
CA ALA A 24 -33.93 27.48 -45.66
C ALA A 24 -34.65 28.13 -44.46
N ALA A 25 -34.13 29.03 -43.62
CA ALA A 25 -32.87 29.77 -43.47
C ALA A 25 -32.83 30.40 -42.04
N GLY A 26 -31.67 30.85 -41.53
CA GLY A 26 -31.65 31.84 -40.44
C GLY A 26 -30.42 31.91 -39.51
N GLY A 27 -29.33 32.53 -39.97
CA GLY A 27 -28.59 33.58 -39.24
C GLY A 27 -27.81 33.31 -37.94
N GLY A 28 -26.47 33.27 -38.06
CA GLY A 28 -25.58 34.24 -37.40
C GLY A 28 -24.96 33.90 -36.03
N GLY A 29 -23.64 33.74 -35.99
CA GLY A 29 -22.84 33.85 -34.75
C GLY A 29 -21.50 33.12 -34.80
N GLY A 30 -20.46 33.78 -35.31
CA GLY A 30 -19.12 33.21 -35.46
C GLY A 30 -18.33 33.07 -34.14
N GLY A 31 -17.54 32.00 -34.06
CA GLY A 31 -16.52 31.78 -33.05
C GLY A 31 -15.44 30.85 -33.62
N SER A 32 -14.23 31.40 -33.76
CA SER A 32 -13.03 30.80 -34.37
C SER A 32 -12.68 29.40 -33.83
N ALA A 33 -12.67 28.38 -34.71
CA ALA A 33 -12.12 27.06 -34.43
C ALA A 33 -10.65 27.02 -34.86
N GLY A 34 -9.75 26.90 -33.89
CA GLY A 34 -8.33 26.65 -34.10
C GLY A 34 -8.10 25.31 -34.78
N ASN A 35 -7.28 25.34 -35.83
CA ASN A 35 -6.86 24.23 -36.66
C ASN A 35 -5.99 23.24 -35.86
N GLY A 36 -6.55 22.11 -35.42
CA GLY A 36 -5.82 21.00 -34.79
C GLY A 36 -5.84 19.76 -35.68
N LYS A 37 -4.66 19.23 -36.03
CA LYS A 37 -4.51 17.98 -36.81
C LYS A 37 -5.31 16.82 -36.18
N PRO A 38 -5.90 15.91 -36.97
CA PRO A 38 -6.55 14.73 -36.42
C PRO A 38 -5.54 13.81 -35.73
N LEU A 39 -5.87 13.36 -34.51
CA LEU A 39 -5.05 12.46 -33.70
C LEU A 39 -4.89 11.09 -34.38
N PRO A 40 -3.72 10.43 -34.25
CA PRO A 40 -3.48 9.12 -34.83
C PRO A 40 -4.39 8.03 -34.21
N PRO A 41 -4.72 6.95 -34.93
CA PRO A 41 -5.71 5.95 -34.50
C PRO A 41 -5.42 5.29 -33.14
N CYS A 42 -4.14 5.19 -32.76
CA CYS A 42 -3.72 4.67 -31.46
C CYS A 42 -4.12 5.56 -30.27
N CYS A 43 -4.32 6.87 -30.49
CA CYS A 43 -4.73 7.83 -29.46
C CYS A 43 -6.26 7.98 -29.35
N VAL A 44 -7.03 7.40 -30.27
CA VAL A 44 -8.51 7.48 -30.27
C VAL A 44 -9.14 6.53 -29.22
N LYS A 45 -8.39 5.52 -28.74
CA LYS A 45 -8.83 4.60 -27.67
C LYS A 45 -8.68 5.16 -26.25
N ALA A 46 -8.11 6.35 -26.09
CA ALA A 46 -8.02 7.06 -24.82
C ALA A 46 -9.04 8.21 -24.71
N ARG A 47 -10.21 8.07 -25.35
CA ARG A 47 -11.37 8.88 -24.95
C ARG A 47 -11.90 8.27 -23.66
N ALA A 48 -11.77 9.02 -22.55
CA ALA A 48 -12.56 8.78 -21.35
C ALA A 48 -14.00 8.50 -21.80
N ALA A 49 -14.50 7.33 -21.46
CA ALA A 49 -15.89 6.98 -21.74
C ALA A 49 -16.76 8.11 -21.21
N ALA A 50 -17.61 8.68 -22.06
CA ALA A 50 -18.67 9.54 -21.56
C ALA A 50 -19.48 8.69 -20.57
N PRO A 51 -19.83 9.22 -19.38
CA PRO A 51 -20.63 8.46 -18.43
C PRO A 51 -21.93 8.07 -19.12
N GLU A 52 -22.15 6.78 -19.30
CA GLU A 52 -23.44 6.27 -19.74
C GLU A 52 -24.46 6.60 -18.66
N SER A 53 -25.38 7.51 -18.94
CA SER A 53 -26.42 7.96 -18.02
C SER A 53 -27.43 6.87 -17.63
N GLU A 54 -27.27 5.65 -18.15
CA GLU A 54 -28.17 4.52 -17.94
C GLU A 54 -27.43 3.18 -17.68
N ALA A 55 -26.15 3.22 -17.31
CA ALA A 55 -25.52 2.03 -16.73
C ALA A 55 -26.18 1.74 -15.37
N LYS A 56 -27.23 0.92 -15.37
CA LYS A 56 -27.78 0.32 -14.15
C LYS A 56 -26.73 -0.64 -13.60
N CYS A 57 -25.83 -0.10 -12.77
CA CYS A 57 -24.90 -0.89 -11.98
C CYS A 57 -25.67 -1.96 -11.20
N HIS A 58 -25.17 -3.19 -11.26
CA HIS A 58 -25.68 -4.33 -10.50
C HIS A 58 -25.64 -4.01 -9.00
N ALA A 59 -26.59 -4.51 -8.21
CA ALA A 59 -26.78 -4.18 -6.78
C ALA A 59 -25.58 -4.54 -5.86
N THR A 60 -24.51 -5.11 -6.43
CA THR A 60 -23.28 -5.53 -5.73
C THR A 60 -22.03 -4.80 -6.23
N VAL A 61 -22.16 -3.74 -7.03
CA VAL A 61 -21.06 -2.78 -7.20
C VAL A 61 -20.91 -2.07 -5.86
N VAL A 62 -19.93 -2.51 -5.06
CA VAL A 62 -19.66 -1.99 -3.73
C VAL A 62 -19.21 -0.54 -3.84
N SER A 63 -20.19 0.36 -3.66
CA SER A 63 -20.10 1.75 -3.23
C SER A 63 -18.80 2.52 -3.49
N GLY A 64 -18.42 2.68 -4.75
CA GLY A 64 -17.72 3.88 -5.22
C GLY A 64 -18.76 4.86 -5.76
N TRP A 65 -19.43 5.61 -4.90
CA TRP A 65 -20.54 6.49 -5.30
C TRP A 65 -20.03 7.73 -6.07
N PHE A 66 -20.59 7.97 -7.26
CA PHE A 66 -20.86 9.33 -7.75
C PHE A 66 -22.38 9.55 -7.69
N THR A 67 -22.82 10.68 -7.14
CA THR A 67 -24.19 11.21 -7.38
C THR A 67 -24.07 12.50 -8.18
N GLU A 68 -24.87 12.64 -9.24
CA GLU A 68 -25.00 13.88 -10.02
C GLU A 68 -25.49 15.05 -9.14
N PRO A 69 -25.03 16.30 -9.38
CA PRO A 69 -25.72 17.46 -8.88
C PRO A 69 -26.95 17.74 -9.75
N ARG A 70 -28.14 17.45 -9.22
CA ARG A 70 -29.35 18.15 -9.65
C ARG A 70 -29.43 19.50 -8.96
N SER A 71 -29.18 20.58 -9.71
CA SER A 71 -29.98 21.81 -9.56
C SER A 71 -29.90 22.67 -10.81
N ARG A 72 -31.01 22.75 -11.56
CA ARG A 72 -31.35 23.94 -12.32
C ARG A 72 -31.70 25.04 -11.31
N GLY A 73 -30.75 25.91 -11.00
CA GLY A 73 -31.03 27.14 -10.25
C GLY A 73 -29.94 27.53 -9.25
N GLY A 74 -29.05 28.42 -9.69
CA GLY A 74 -28.63 29.63 -8.96
C GLY A 74 -28.20 29.55 -7.48
N LYS A 75 -27.66 28.43 -6.98
CA LYS A 75 -26.93 28.39 -5.71
C LYS A 75 -25.62 27.63 -5.89
N THR A 76 -24.56 28.16 -5.28
CA THR A 76 -23.20 27.60 -5.29
C THR A 76 -23.23 26.12 -4.95
N SER A 77 -22.94 25.27 -5.95
CA SER A 77 -22.77 23.84 -5.74
C SER A 77 -21.53 23.63 -4.89
N LYS A 78 -21.69 23.13 -3.66
CA LYS A 78 -20.57 22.56 -2.90
C LYS A 78 -19.97 21.45 -3.78
N VAL A 79 -18.69 21.55 -4.10
CA VAL A 79 -17.95 20.47 -4.76
C VAL A 79 -17.89 19.33 -3.75
N GLN A 80 -18.51 18.20 -4.08
CA GLN A 80 -18.41 16.97 -3.27
C GLN A 80 -17.39 16.06 -3.97
N TYR A 81 -16.31 15.73 -3.27
CA TYR A 81 -15.32 14.75 -3.70
C TYR A 81 -15.67 13.40 -3.07
N TYR A 82 -15.64 12.34 -3.89
CA TYR A 82 -16.02 10.97 -3.52
C TYR A 82 -14.92 10.00 -3.93
N ASN A 83 -14.04 9.71 -2.98
CA ASN A 83 -13.14 8.56 -2.93
C ASN A 83 -12.57 8.45 -1.52
N ASN A 84 -11.84 7.37 -1.23
CA ASN A 84 -11.10 7.25 0.03
C ASN A 84 -10.30 8.56 0.24
N PRO A 85 -10.43 9.24 1.40
CA PRO A 85 -9.76 10.52 1.65
C PRO A 85 -8.23 10.46 1.50
N MET A 86 -7.64 9.27 1.49
CA MET A 86 -6.19 9.09 1.32
C MET A 86 -5.71 9.32 -0.12
N TRP A 87 -6.53 9.06 -1.15
CA TRP A 87 -6.13 9.26 -2.55
C TRP A 87 -7.13 10.10 -3.35
N PRO A 88 -7.34 11.39 -3.02
CA PRO A 88 -8.40 12.23 -3.60
C PRO A 88 -8.29 12.44 -5.13
N GLY A 89 -9.42 12.35 -5.84
CA GLY A 89 -9.50 12.51 -7.30
C GLY A 89 -9.20 11.26 -8.14
N GLU A 90 -8.85 10.12 -7.54
CA GLU A 90 -8.53 8.87 -8.24
C GLU A 90 -9.23 7.63 -7.65
N ALA A 91 -9.35 6.57 -8.47
CA ALA A 91 -9.85 5.25 -8.08
C ALA A 91 -9.32 4.17 -9.04
N HIS A 92 -9.00 2.99 -8.51
CA HIS A 92 -8.69 1.80 -9.31
C HIS A 92 -9.95 0.93 -9.44
N SER A 93 -10.42 0.69 -10.66
CA SER A 93 -11.61 -0.12 -10.92
C SER A 93 -11.26 -1.52 -11.41
N LEU A 94 -11.78 -2.54 -10.74
CA LEU A 94 -11.72 -3.94 -11.18
C LEU A 94 -13.12 -4.40 -11.60
N LYS A 95 -13.22 -5.07 -12.75
CA LYS A 95 -14.48 -5.67 -13.19
C LYS A 95 -14.79 -6.90 -12.34
N VAL A 96 -15.92 -6.88 -11.66
CA VAL A 96 -16.43 -7.98 -10.84
C VAL A 96 -17.14 -8.99 -11.73
N GLU A 97 -16.76 -10.27 -11.64
CA GLU A 97 -17.49 -11.39 -12.23
C GLU A 97 -18.49 -11.98 -11.24
N LYS A 98 -18.08 -12.16 -9.97
CA LYS A 98 -18.92 -12.77 -8.95
C LYS A 98 -18.54 -12.32 -7.54
N ILE A 99 -19.54 -11.96 -6.72
CA ILE A 99 -19.32 -11.80 -5.27
C ILE A 99 -19.28 -13.19 -4.62
N LEU A 100 -18.21 -13.46 -3.87
CA LEU A 100 -17.99 -14.73 -3.19
C LEU A 100 -18.42 -14.64 -1.71
N TYR A 101 -18.14 -13.50 -1.07
CA TYR A 101 -18.49 -13.23 0.31
C TYR A 101 -18.72 -11.74 0.53
N GLN A 102 -19.67 -11.39 1.41
CA GLN A 102 -19.85 -10.04 1.91
C GLN A 102 -20.34 -10.11 3.35
N GLY A 103 -19.65 -9.44 4.26
CA GLY A 103 -19.98 -9.42 5.68
C GLY A 103 -19.39 -8.21 6.39
N LYS A 104 -19.68 -8.09 7.68
CA LYS A 104 -19.16 -7.04 8.54
C LYS A 104 -18.78 -7.63 9.89
N SER A 105 -17.54 -7.43 10.32
CA SER A 105 -17.06 -7.78 11.64
C SER A 105 -17.29 -6.62 12.62
N PRO A 106 -16.94 -6.75 13.90
CA PRO A 106 -16.87 -5.61 14.82
C PRO A 106 -15.86 -4.52 14.40
N TYR A 107 -14.93 -4.84 13.50
CA TYR A 107 -13.82 -3.97 13.11
C TYR A 107 -14.04 -3.31 11.74
N GLN A 108 -14.50 -4.06 10.74
CA GLN A 108 -14.53 -3.61 9.35
C GLN A 108 -15.54 -4.37 8.48
N GLU A 109 -15.84 -3.82 7.31
CA GLU A 109 -16.58 -4.48 6.23
C GLU A 109 -15.64 -5.37 5.42
N VAL A 110 -16.01 -6.64 5.23
CA VAL A 110 -15.22 -7.65 4.53
C VAL A 110 -15.95 -8.08 3.26
N LEU A 111 -15.28 -7.95 2.12
CA LEU A 111 -15.79 -8.36 0.82
C LEU A 111 -14.76 -9.23 0.12
N VAL A 112 -15.23 -10.35 -0.44
CA VAL A 112 -14.45 -11.15 -1.39
C VAL A 112 -15.22 -11.27 -2.69
N PHE A 113 -14.56 -10.98 -3.80
CA PHE A 113 -15.13 -11.18 -5.13
C PHE A 113 -14.12 -11.76 -6.10
N GLU A 114 -14.62 -12.45 -7.11
CA GLU A 114 -13.87 -12.88 -8.27
C GLU A 114 -13.90 -11.77 -9.33
N SER A 115 -12.73 -11.31 -9.74
CA SER A 115 -12.55 -10.31 -10.80
C SER A 115 -12.33 -10.98 -12.16
N SER A 116 -12.57 -10.23 -13.24
CA SER A 116 -12.40 -10.76 -14.60
C SER A 116 -10.95 -11.13 -14.95
N THR A 117 -9.96 -10.44 -14.36
CA THR A 117 -8.56 -10.50 -14.84
C THR A 117 -7.49 -10.47 -13.74
N TYR A 118 -7.89 -10.36 -12.47
CA TYR A 118 -6.99 -10.33 -11.30
C TYR A 118 -7.24 -11.50 -10.34
N GLY A 119 -8.10 -12.46 -10.70
CA GLY A 119 -8.48 -13.56 -9.82
C GLY A 119 -9.40 -13.09 -8.69
N LYS A 120 -9.31 -13.73 -7.54
CA LYS A 120 -10.03 -13.33 -6.33
C LYS A 120 -9.40 -12.08 -5.73
N VAL A 121 -10.24 -11.26 -5.11
CA VAL A 121 -9.89 -9.97 -4.53
C VAL A 121 -10.48 -9.89 -3.12
N LEU A 122 -9.64 -9.57 -2.14
CA LEU A 122 -10.07 -9.21 -0.78
C LEU A 122 -10.18 -7.69 -0.70
N VAL A 123 -11.28 -7.23 -0.12
CA VAL A 123 -11.53 -5.81 0.14
C VAL A 123 -11.97 -5.65 1.60
N LEU A 124 -11.32 -4.72 2.29
CA LEU A 124 -11.64 -4.32 3.66
C LEU A 124 -12.01 -2.83 3.66
N ASP A 125 -13.18 -2.47 4.21
CA ASP A 125 -13.71 -1.10 4.23
C ASP A 125 -13.67 -0.38 2.87
N GLY A 126 -13.89 -1.14 1.79
CA GLY A 126 -13.88 -0.63 0.41
C GLY A 126 -12.49 -0.47 -0.20
N ILE A 127 -11.43 -0.90 0.50
CA ILE A 127 -10.04 -0.82 0.06
C ILE A 127 -9.55 -2.21 -0.33
N VAL A 128 -8.99 -2.34 -1.54
CA VAL A 128 -8.37 -3.59 -2.01
C VAL A 128 -7.15 -3.90 -1.13
N GLN A 129 -7.19 -5.05 -0.47
CA GLN A 129 -6.08 -5.53 0.36
C GLN A 129 -5.16 -6.47 -0.41
N LEU A 130 -5.71 -7.30 -1.32
CA LEU A 130 -4.90 -8.17 -2.17
C LEU A 130 -5.70 -8.67 -3.38
N THR A 131 -4.96 -9.12 -4.40
CA THR A 131 -5.48 -9.95 -5.49
C THR A 131 -4.57 -11.15 -5.74
N ASP A 132 -5.14 -12.26 -6.21
CA ASP A 132 -4.35 -13.47 -6.56
C ASP A 132 -3.20 -13.17 -7.54
N LYS A 133 -3.41 -12.17 -8.42
CA LYS A 133 -2.50 -11.86 -9.52
C LYS A 133 -1.22 -11.17 -9.10
N ASP A 134 -1.28 -10.28 -8.12
CA ASP A 134 -0.16 -9.43 -7.73
C ASP A 134 0.23 -9.49 -6.25
N GLU A 135 -0.45 -10.30 -5.43
CA GLU A 135 -0.10 -10.50 -4.01
C GLU A 135 1.38 -10.85 -3.81
N CYS A 136 1.99 -11.61 -4.73
CA CYS A 136 3.40 -11.99 -4.60
C CYS A 136 4.34 -10.78 -4.50
N ALA A 137 4.04 -9.68 -5.18
CA ALA A 137 4.91 -8.51 -5.13
C ALA A 137 4.92 -7.89 -3.73
N TYR A 138 3.77 -7.83 -3.06
CA TYR A 138 3.68 -7.31 -1.70
C TYR A 138 4.25 -8.32 -0.69
N GLN A 139 3.72 -9.54 -0.70
CA GLN A 139 3.99 -10.58 0.29
C GLN A 139 5.48 -10.98 0.31
N GLU A 140 6.08 -11.15 -0.87
CA GLU A 140 7.50 -11.49 -0.97
C GLU A 140 8.38 -10.31 -0.55
N MET A 141 8.05 -9.08 -0.93
CA MET A 141 8.88 -7.91 -0.59
C MET A 141 8.83 -7.58 0.91
N ILE A 142 7.63 -7.47 1.50
CA ILE A 142 7.50 -7.13 2.91
C ILE A 142 8.15 -8.17 3.83
N THR A 143 8.19 -9.43 3.38
CA THR A 143 8.79 -10.55 4.12
C THR A 143 10.29 -10.68 3.89
N HIS A 144 10.74 -10.70 2.64
CA HIS A 144 12.13 -11.02 2.33
C HIS A 144 13.07 -9.83 2.47
N LEU A 145 12.59 -8.58 2.37
CA LEU A 145 13.39 -7.40 2.70
C LEU A 145 14.00 -7.50 4.11
N PRO A 146 13.23 -7.63 5.21
CA PRO A 146 13.80 -7.72 6.55
C PRO A 146 14.54 -9.05 6.78
N LEU A 147 13.94 -10.19 6.40
CA LEU A 147 14.47 -11.50 6.78
C LEU A 147 15.76 -11.86 6.02
N CYS A 148 15.95 -11.38 4.80
CA CYS A 148 17.21 -11.57 4.08
C CYS A 148 18.29 -10.57 4.51
N SER A 149 17.96 -9.52 5.26
CA SER A 149 18.94 -8.55 5.78
C SER A 149 19.61 -9.00 7.08
N ILE A 150 19.16 -10.11 7.69
CA ILE A 150 19.76 -10.70 8.89
C ILE A 150 20.15 -12.16 8.65
N PRO A 151 21.24 -12.67 9.27
CA PRO A 151 21.88 -13.91 8.85
C PRO A 151 21.08 -15.19 9.15
N SER A 152 20.32 -15.24 10.24
CA SER A 152 19.60 -16.45 10.66
C SER A 152 18.44 -16.08 11.60
N PRO A 153 17.32 -15.52 11.07
CA PRO A 153 16.14 -15.23 11.89
C PRO A 153 15.54 -16.53 12.46
N LYS A 154 15.20 -16.52 13.75
CA LYS A 154 14.61 -17.66 14.47
C LYS A 154 13.18 -17.38 14.95
N LYS A 155 12.92 -16.20 15.50
CA LYS A 155 11.61 -15.81 16.02
C LYS A 155 11.09 -14.55 15.34
N VAL A 156 10.00 -14.70 14.60
CA VAL A 156 9.38 -13.63 13.82
C VAL A 156 7.98 -13.34 14.35
N LEU A 157 7.61 -12.06 14.43
CA LEU A 157 6.24 -11.61 14.67
C LEU A 157 5.65 -11.01 13.41
N VAL A 158 4.42 -11.35 13.10
CA VAL A 158 3.57 -10.66 12.11
C VAL A 158 2.45 -9.94 12.84
N ILE A 159 2.24 -8.66 12.55
CA ILE A 159 1.11 -7.86 13.02
C ILE A 159 0.21 -7.61 11.82
N GLY A 160 -1.08 -7.91 11.97
CA GLY A 160 -2.01 -8.04 10.84
C GLY A 160 -1.75 -9.32 10.05
N GLY A 161 -1.79 -9.23 8.71
CA GLY A 161 -1.54 -10.37 7.83
C GLY A 161 -2.56 -11.50 7.92
N GLY A 162 -3.82 -11.17 8.24
CA GLY A 162 -4.93 -12.12 8.36
C GLY A 162 -5.17 -13.00 7.12
N ASP A 163 -4.68 -12.61 5.94
CA ASP A 163 -4.75 -13.41 4.72
C ASP A 163 -3.79 -14.61 4.69
N GLY A 164 -2.69 -14.53 5.45
CA GLY A 164 -1.69 -15.59 5.61
C GLY A 164 -0.57 -15.61 4.57
N GLY A 165 -0.53 -14.67 3.63
CA GLY A 165 0.52 -14.56 2.62
C GLY A 165 1.90 -14.34 3.21
N VAL A 166 2.04 -13.40 4.16
CA VAL A 166 3.30 -13.16 4.86
C VAL A 166 3.78 -14.42 5.57
N LEU A 167 2.87 -15.16 6.21
CA LEU A 167 3.20 -16.43 6.86
C LEU A 167 3.76 -17.44 5.86
N ARG A 168 3.12 -17.59 4.70
CA ARG A 168 3.59 -18.49 3.63
C ARG A 168 5.02 -18.15 3.20
N GLU A 169 5.34 -16.87 3.09
CA GLU A 169 6.69 -16.41 2.72
C GLU A 169 7.72 -16.58 3.85
N ILE A 170 7.35 -16.33 5.12
CA ILE A 170 8.23 -16.59 6.28
C ILE A 170 8.58 -18.07 6.34
N CYS A 171 7.62 -18.95 6.01
CA CYS A 171 7.82 -20.39 6.08
C CYS A 171 8.93 -20.92 5.16
N ARG A 172 9.39 -20.14 4.18
CA ARG A 172 10.53 -20.45 3.32
C ARG A 172 11.88 -20.36 4.02
N HIS A 173 11.95 -19.62 5.13
CA HIS A 173 13.16 -19.46 5.91
C HIS A 173 13.30 -20.63 6.88
N GLY A 174 14.11 -21.63 6.50
CA GLY A 174 14.35 -22.83 7.30
C GLY A 174 14.99 -22.56 8.68
N SER A 175 15.61 -21.40 8.88
CA SER A 175 16.15 -20.98 10.18
C SER A 175 15.08 -20.52 11.17
N VAL A 176 13.88 -20.16 10.68
CA VAL A 176 12.79 -19.68 11.54
C VAL A 176 12.22 -20.86 12.31
N GLU A 177 12.25 -20.76 13.64
CA GLU A 177 11.81 -21.76 14.60
C GLU A 177 10.40 -21.46 15.14
N SER A 178 9.99 -20.19 15.14
CA SER A 178 8.72 -19.73 15.70
C SER A 178 8.20 -18.50 14.96
N ILE A 179 6.90 -18.52 14.63
CA ILE A 179 6.20 -17.43 13.97
C ILE A 179 4.97 -17.09 14.83
N ASP A 180 4.98 -15.94 15.48
CA ASP A 180 3.79 -15.42 16.15
C ASP A 180 3.06 -14.50 15.15
N ILE A 181 1.73 -14.61 15.04
CA ILE A 181 0.91 -13.67 14.28
C ILE A 181 -0.18 -13.10 15.17
N CYS A 182 -0.32 -11.78 15.16
CA CYS A 182 -1.36 -11.05 15.89
C CYS A 182 -2.27 -10.32 14.90
N GLU A 183 -3.46 -10.85 14.69
CA GLU A 183 -4.48 -10.29 13.81
C GLU A 183 -5.72 -9.95 14.65
N ILE A 184 -6.27 -8.76 14.45
CA ILE A 184 -7.37 -8.25 15.28
C ILE A 184 -8.71 -8.85 14.88
N ASP A 185 -8.88 -9.17 13.59
CA ASP A 185 -10.16 -9.56 13.02
C ASP A 185 -10.21 -11.04 12.63
N GLN A 186 -10.82 -11.85 13.50
CA GLN A 186 -11.08 -13.28 13.25
C GLN A 186 -11.81 -13.52 11.92
N LEU A 187 -12.70 -12.61 11.52
CA LEU A 187 -13.49 -12.80 10.31
C LEU A 187 -12.61 -12.78 9.05
N VAL A 188 -11.58 -11.93 9.03
CA VAL A 188 -10.63 -11.85 7.91
C VAL A 188 -9.89 -13.18 7.77
N ILE A 189 -9.40 -13.73 8.87
CA ILE A 189 -8.70 -15.04 8.88
C ILE A 189 -9.60 -16.15 8.32
N ASP A 190 -10.84 -16.23 8.80
CA ASP A 190 -11.77 -17.29 8.41
C ASP A 190 -12.14 -17.18 6.93
N VAL A 191 -12.47 -15.97 6.47
CA VAL A 191 -12.77 -15.67 5.06
C VAL A 191 -11.56 -15.99 4.17
N CYS A 192 -10.35 -15.65 4.59
CA CYS A 192 -9.15 -15.93 3.81
C CYS A 192 -8.86 -17.44 3.71
N LYS A 193 -9.04 -18.20 4.79
CA LYS A 193 -8.91 -19.66 4.75
C LYS A 193 -9.91 -20.32 3.79
N ASP A 194 -11.12 -19.80 3.70
CA ASP A 194 -12.17 -20.34 2.84
C ASP A 194 -11.96 -19.98 1.36
N PHE A 195 -11.57 -18.74 1.06
CA PHE A 195 -11.54 -18.24 -0.32
C PHE A 195 -10.14 -18.14 -0.94
N PHE A 196 -9.07 -18.10 -0.14
CA PHE A 196 -7.67 -17.96 -0.57
C PHE A 196 -6.78 -19.07 0.03
N PRO A 197 -7.08 -20.37 -0.19
CA PRO A 197 -6.40 -21.47 0.48
C PRO A 197 -4.89 -21.56 0.19
N ASP A 198 -4.44 -21.13 -0.99
CA ASP A 198 -3.02 -21.11 -1.37
C ASP A 198 -2.24 -19.98 -0.68
N LEU A 199 -2.94 -18.91 -0.27
CA LEU A 199 -2.38 -17.80 0.49
C LEU A 199 -2.35 -18.17 1.98
N SER A 200 -3.49 -18.61 2.51
CA SER A 200 -3.66 -18.99 3.91
C SER A 200 -3.00 -20.32 4.29
N VAL A 201 -2.31 -21.00 3.37
CA VAL A 201 -1.54 -22.21 3.65
C VAL A 201 -0.48 -21.98 4.74
N GLY A 202 0.02 -20.74 4.88
CA GLY A 202 0.95 -20.36 5.93
C GLY A 202 0.46 -20.68 7.35
N PHE A 203 -0.86 -20.55 7.60
CA PHE A 203 -1.46 -20.90 8.91
C PHE A 203 -1.35 -22.39 9.28
N LYS A 204 -1.03 -23.27 8.32
CA LYS A 204 -0.87 -24.72 8.57
C LYS A 204 0.55 -25.09 8.99
N ASP A 205 1.51 -24.18 8.91
CA ASP A 205 2.88 -24.45 9.32
C ASP A 205 2.94 -24.64 10.86
N PRO A 206 3.55 -25.72 11.38
CA PRO A 206 3.57 -26.01 12.81
C PRO A 206 4.33 -24.99 13.65
N ARG A 207 5.10 -24.09 13.03
CA ARG A 207 5.81 -22.98 13.71
C ARG A 207 4.90 -21.79 13.98
N VAL A 208 3.74 -21.71 13.34
CA VAL A 208 2.81 -20.58 13.45
C VAL A 208 1.97 -20.68 14.72
N ARG A 209 1.91 -19.58 15.47
CA ARG A 209 1.03 -19.36 16.62
C ARG A 209 0.16 -18.15 16.35
N LEU A 210 -1.13 -18.41 16.14
CA LEU A 210 -2.13 -17.38 15.92
C LEU A 210 -2.62 -16.81 17.25
N HIS A 211 -2.52 -15.50 17.39
CA HIS A 211 -3.09 -14.70 18.46
C HIS A 211 -4.13 -13.77 17.84
N VAL A 212 -5.38 -13.86 18.30
CA VAL A 212 -6.47 -13.03 17.79
C VAL A 212 -6.70 -11.92 18.79
N GLY A 213 -6.38 -10.68 18.42
CA GLY A 213 -6.47 -9.55 19.32
C GLY A 213 -5.65 -8.35 18.88
N ASP A 214 -5.64 -7.34 19.76
CA ASP A 214 -4.98 -6.06 19.54
C ASP A 214 -3.45 -6.19 19.61
N ALA A 215 -2.77 -5.70 18.57
CA ALA A 215 -1.31 -5.81 18.46
C ALA A 215 -0.55 -4.92 19.46
N VAL A 216 -1.12 -3.78 19.85
CA VAL A 216 -0.55 -2.89 20.88
C VAL A 216 -0.56 -3.59 22.23
N GLU A 217 -1.67 -4.25 22.58
CA GLU A 217 -1.76 -5.06 23.80
C GLU A 217 -0.81 -6.25 23.76
N PHE A 218 -0.78 -6.98 22.63
CA PHE A 218 0.12 -8.11 22.44
C PHE A 218 1.59 -7.70 22.64
N LEU A 219 2.04 -6.63 21.99
CA LEU A 219 3.40 -6.12 22.12
C LEU A 219 3.70 -5.61 23.52
N ARG A 220 2.75 -4.95 24.20
CA ARG A 220 2.90 -4.51 25.58
C ARG A 220 3.23 -5.66 26.53
N ASN A 221 2.64 -6.83 26.29
CA ASN A 221 2.85 -8.05 27.07
C ASN A 221 4.03 -8.90 26.58
N ALA A 222 4.57 -8.62 25.39
CA ALA A 222 5.73 -9.33 24.86
C ALA A 222 7.00 -9.02 25.67
N PRO A 223 7.79 -10.05 26.06
CA PRO A 223 9.06 -9.82 26.74
C PRO A 223 10.03 -9.00 25.88
N GLU A 224 10.86 -8.20 26.52
CA GLU A 224 11.89 -7.41 25.84
C GLU A 224 12.89 -8.31 25.10
N GLY A 225 13.31 -7.89 23.91
CA GLY A 225 14.37 -8.58 23.18
C GLY A 225 14.00 -9.97 22.63
N THR A 226 12.71 -10.24 22.44
CA THR A 226 12.18 -11.55 22.05
C THR A 226 12.31 -11.86 20.57
N TYR A 227 12.10 -10.87 19.69
CA TYR A 227 11.94 -11.10 18.26
C TYR A 227 13.20 -10.72 17.47
N ASP A 228 13.56 -11.55 16.49
CA ASP A 228 14.58 -11.25 15.49
C ASP A 228 14.06 -10.26 14.44
N ALA A 229 12.80 -10.43 14.07
CA ALA A 229 12.12 -9.58 13.10
C ALA A 229 10.65 -9.39 13.50
N ILE A 230 10.13 -8.18 13.28
CA ILE A 230 8.71 -7.85 13.38
C ILE A 230 8.28 -7.29 12.01
N ILE A 231 7.22 -7.85 11.45
CA ILE A 231 6.61 -7.42 10.18
C ILE A 231 5.23 -6.86 10.51
N VAL A 232 4.97 -5.62 10.10
CA VAL A 232 3.67 -4.97 10.25
C VAL A 232 3.01 -4.92 8.88
N ASP A 233 2.13 -5.89 8.65
CA ASP A 233 1.27 -6.05 7.48
C ASP A 233 -0.14 -5.59 7.87
N SER A 234 -0.27 -4.28 8.08
CA SER A 234 -1.52 -3.64 8.46
C SER A 234 -2.25 -3.08 7.23
N SER A 235 -3.56 -2.95 7.36
CA SER A 235 -4.34 -2.06 6.50
C SER A 235 -3.86 -0.61 6.63
N ASP A 236 -4.33 0.25 5.73
CA ASP A 236 -4.08 1.69 5.78
C ASP A 236 -4.47 2.30 7.16
N PRO A 237 -3.87 3.42 7.59
CA PRO A 237 -4.06 4.00 8.93
C PRO A 237 -5.41 4.72 9.11
N ILE A 238 -6.48 4.05 8.73
CA ILE A 238 -7.87 4.41 8.98
C ILE A 238 -8.50 3.26 9.78
N GLY A 239 -9.35 3.61 10.74
CA GLY A 239 -10.03 2.60 11.56
C GLY A 239 -9.07 1.91 12.52
N PRO A 240 -9.05 0.57 12.60
CA PRO A 240 -8.31 -0.16 13.63
C PRO A 240 -6.78 -0.02 13.54
N ALA A 241 -6.23 0.39 12.40
CA ALA A 241 -4.79 0.50 12.18
C ALA A 241 -4.19 1.87 12.52
N GLN A 242 -5.00 2.86 12.93
CA GLN A 242 -4.52 4.23 13.17
C GLN A 242 -3.41 4.30 14.24
N GLU A 243 -3.50 3.52 15.31
CA GLU A 243 -2.48 3.50 16.37
C GLU A 243 -1.14 2.89 15.90
N LEU A 244 -1.15 2.12 14.81
CA LEU A 244 0.02 1.39 14.30
C LEU A 244 1.03 2.28 13.56
N VAL A 245 0.72 3.56 13.38
CA VAL A 245 1.64 4.55 12.78
C VAL A 245 2.13 5.60 13.80
N GLU A 246 1.74 5.47 15.07
CA GLU A 246 2.12 6.42 16.11
C GLU A 246 3.38 6.00 16.88
N LYS A 247 4.10 6.98 17.43
CA LYS A 247 5.34 6.75 18.18
C LYS A 247 5.24 5.69 19.29
N PRO A 248 4.20 5.66 20.14
CA PRO A 248 4.11 4.66 21.21
C PRO A 248 4.15 3.22 20.68
N PHE A 249 3.56 2.97 19.50
CA PHE A 249 3.60 1.65 18.87
C PHE A 249 5.02 1.27 18.45
N PHE A 250 5.73 2.16 17.77
CA PHE A 250 7.14 1.93 17.40
C PHE A 250 8.04 1.72 18.62
N ASP A 251 7.80 2.43 19.74
CA ASP A 251 8.52 2.22 21.00
C ASP A 251 8.30 0.79 21.54
N THR A 252 7.07 0.26 21.46
CA THR A 252 6.80 -1.13 21.87
C THR A 252 7.46 -2.17 20.96
N ILE A 253 7.48 -1.93 19.65
CA ILE A 253 8.21 -2.77 18.68
C ILE A 253 9.70 -2.77 19.01
N ALA A 254 10.30 -1.60 19.19
CA ALA A 254 11.72 -1.47 19.51
C ALA A 254 12.08 -2.18 20.81
N ARG A 255 11.24 -2.15 21.84
CA ARG A 255 11.42 -2.96 23.06
C ARG A 255 11.40 -4.46 22.74
N ALA A 256 10.40 -4.93 22.00
CA ALA A 256 10.20 -6.35 21.72
C ALA A 256 11.29 -6.95 20.80
N LEU A 257 11.95 -6.15 19.96
CA LEU A 257 13.08 -6.58 19.15
C LEU A 257 14.34 -6.82 19.97
N ARG A 258 15.10 -7.88 19.65
CA ARG A 258 16.45 -8.08 20.18
C ARG A 258 17.44 -7.03 19.65
N PRO A 259 18.62 -6.84 20.26
CA PRO A 259 19.67 -6.00 19.67
C PRO A 259 19.99 -6.43 18.23
N GLY A 260 20.00 -5.47 17.29
CA GLY A 260 20.14 -5.73 15.85
C GLY A 260 18.96 -6.51 15.24
N GLY A 261 17.82 -6.59 15.92
CA GLY A 261 16.55 -7.07 15.36
C GLY A 261 15.94 -6.02 14.45
N VAL A 262 15.10 -6.47 13.51
CA VAL A 262 14.61 -5.63 12.41
C VAL A 262 13.10 -5.47 12.39
N LEU A 263 12.63 -4.27 12.03
CA LEU A 263 11.24 -3.96 11.70
C LEU A 263 11.11 -3.83 10.19
N CYS A 264 10.04 -4.37 9.62
CA CYS A 264 9.50 -3.98 8.31
C CYS A 264 8.04 -3.55 8.48
N ASN A 265 7.72 -2.30 8.17
CA ASN A 265 6.38 -1.74 8.29
C ASN A 265 5.88 -1.36 6.90
N GLN A 266 4.65 -1.72 6.52
CA GLN A 266 3.97 -1.09 5.37
C GLN A 266 4.07 0.43 5.55
N ALA A 267 4.48 1.16 4.51
CA ALA A 267 4.70 2.59 4.59
C ALA A 267 4.18 3.35 3.37
N GLU A 268 3.01 2.97 2.88
CA GLU A 268 2.20 3.77 1.97
C GLU A 268 2.85 4.12 0.62
N SER A 269 2.16 4.91 -0.22
CA SER A 269 2.69 5.31 -1.52
C SER A 269 3.47 6.61 -1.46
N MET A 270 4.69 6.60 -2.00
CA MET A 270 5.49 7.81 -2.20
C MET A 270 4.88 8.82 -3.19
N TRP A 271 3.87 8.46 -3.98
CA TRP A 271 3.17 9.40 -4.87
C TRP A 271 2.04 10.16 -4.18
N LEU A 272 1.49 9.58 -3.11
CA LEU A 272 0.25 10.06 -2.48
C LEU A 272 0.49 10.55 -1.04
N HIS A 273 1.40 9.89 -0.33
CA HIS A 273 1.48 9.93 1.14
C HIS A 273 2.87 10.36 1.66
N THR A 274 3.63 11.18 0.92
CA THR A 274 4.99 11.59 1.34
C THR A 274 5.03 12.23 2.74
N HIS A 275 4.01 12.99 3.11
CA HIS A 275 3.86 13.60 4.43
C HIS A 275 3.80 12.54 5.55
N LEU A 276 2.93 11.53 5.39
CA LEU A 276 2.82 10.43 6.35
C LEU A 276 4.10 9.60 6.41
N ILE A 277 4.75 9.37 5.27
CA ILE A 277 6.04 8.65 5.21
C ILE A 277 7.14 9.44 5.96
N GLN A 278 7.17 10.77 5.83
CA GLN A 278 8.10 11.63 6.56
C GLN A 278 7.89 11.54 8.08
N ASP A 279 6.63 11.60 8.53
CA ASP A 279 6.30 11.50 9.95
C ASP A 279 6.73 10.14 10.53
N MET A 280 6.41 9.04 9.84
CA MET A 280 6.85 7.71 10.26
C MET A 280 8.39 7.56 10.24
N LEU A 281 9.07 8.11 9.23
CA LEU A 281 10.54 8.14 9.18
C LEU A 281 11.14 8.91 10.36
N SER A 282 10.54 10.04 10.74
CA SER A 282 10.98 10.83 11.90
C SER A 282 10.90 10.01 13.18
N ILE A 283 9.73 9.46 13.44
CA ILE A 283 9.46 8.60 14.60
C ILE A 283 10.44 7.42 14.62
N CYS A 284 10.66 6.76 13.47
CA CYS A 284 11.56 5.63 13.38
C CYS A 284 13.03 6.03 13.63
N ARG A 285 13.51 7.17 13.14
CA ARG A 285 14.89 7.65 13.41
C ARG A 285 15.11 8.05 14.86
N GLU A 286 14.07 8.57 15.51
CA GLU A 286 14.12 8.85 16.94
C GLU A 286 14.14 7.56 17.77
N THR A 287 13.40 6.54 17.34
CA THR A 287 13.17 5.29 18.09
C THR A 287 14.29 4.27 17.86
N PHE A 288 14.71 4.07 16.61
CA PHE A 288 15.68 3.06 16.20
C PHE A 288 17.06 3.68 15.99
N LYS A 289 18.05 3.20 16.75
CA LYS A 289 19.44 3.69 16.66
C LYS A 289 20.34 2.89 15.71
N GLY A 290 19.80 1.88 15.04
CA GLY A 290 20.45 1.21 13.92
C GLY A 290 20.11 1.89 12.59
N SER A 291 20.17 1.10 11.51
CA SER A 291 19.82 1.55 10.16
C SER A 291 18.32 1.82 10.02
N VAL A 292 17.94 2.91 9.36
CA VAL A 292 16.55 3.24 9.02
C VAL A 292 16.48 3.60 7.54
N HIS A 293 15.69 2.85 6.77
CA HIS A 293 15.56 3.03 5.33
C HIS A 293 14.09 2.92 4.88
N TYR A 294 13.80 3.56 3.76
CA TYR A 294 12.55 3.38 3.04
C TYR A 294 12.82 2.61 1.75
N ALA A 295 12.07 1.54 1.52
CA ALA A 295 12.05 0.78 0.28
C ALA A 295 10.68 0.92 -0.39
N TRP A 296 10.57 0.58 -1.67
CA TRP A 296 9.30 0.52 -2.38
C TRP A 296 9.24 -0.63 -3.36
N THR A 297 8.02 -1.03 -3.74
CA THR A 297 7.79 -2.00 -4.81
C THR A 297 6.55 -1.65 -5.63
N SER A 298 6.37 -2.32 -6.76
CA SER A 298 5.17 -2.21 -7.60
C SER A 298 4.12 -3.22 -7.17
N VAL A 299 2.92 -2.74 -6.88
CA VAL A 299 1.72 -3.56 -6.65
C VAL A 299 0.60 -2.90 -7.45
N PRO A 300 0.30 -3.39 -8.68
CA PRO A 300 -0.60 -2.71 -9.60
C PRO A 300 -1.98 -2.37 -9.02
N THR A 301 -2.53 -3.22 -8.17
CA THR A 301 -3.89 -3.04 -7.61
C THR A 301 -3.95 -2.14 -6.37
N TYR A 302 -2.81 -1.74 -5.82
CA TYR A 302 -2.77 -0.74 -4.75
C TYR A 302 -2.88 0.69 -5.31
N PRO A 303 -3.31 1.68 -4.50
CA PRO A 303 -3.36 3.08 -4.89
C PRO A 303 -2.03 3.55 -5.48
N SER A 304 -2.06 4.32 -6.57
CA SER A 304 -0.90 4.70 -7.41
C SER A 304 -0.07 3.57 -8.06
N GLY A 305 -0.36 2.29 -7.78
CA GLY A 305 0.34 1.12 -8.32
C GLY A 305 1.68 0.78 -7.63
N VAL A 306 1.99 1.44 -6.50
CA VAL A 306 3.22 1.25 -5.74
C VAL A 306 2.93 1.30 -4.24
N ILE A 307 3.79 0.66 -3.46
CA ILE A 307 3.73 0.67 -2.00
C ILE A 307 5.14 0.67 -1.39
N GLY A 308 5.26 1.30 -0.23
CA GLY A 308 6.48 1.51 0.52
C GLY A 308 6.62 0.56 1.70
N PHE A 309 7.86 0.45 2.18
CA PHE A 309 8.21 -0.27 3.39
C PHE A 309 9.23 0.51 4.20
N LEU A 310 9.01 0.68 5.50
CA LEU A 310 9.99 1.21 6.44
C LEU A 310 10.76 0.07 7.09
N LEU A 311 12.06 0.07 6.87
CA LEU A 311 13.00 -0.93 7.37
C LEU A 311 13.85 -0.29 8.46
N CYS A 312 13.73 -0.78 9.69
CA CYS A 312 14.45 -0.22 10.84
C CYS A 312 15.21 -1.32 11.59
N ALA A 313 16.40 -1.01 12.10
CA ALA A 313 17.16 -1.92 12.96
C ALA A 313 17.30 -1.33 14.37
N LYS A 314 17.06 -2.15 15.39
CA LYS A 314 17.39 -1.80 16.77
C LYS A 314 18.92 -1.69 16.94
N GLU A 315 19.37 -0.85 17.86
CA GLU A 315 20.78 -0.80 18.27
C GLU A 315 21.33 -2.20 18.56
N GLY A 316 22.53 -2.49 18.07
CA GLY A 316 23.17 -3.81 18.18
C GLY A 316 24.07 -4.12 17.00
N PRO A 317 24.21 -5.40 16.61
CA PRO A 317 24.94 -5.79 15.40
C PRO A 317 24.46 -5.00 14.17
N PRO A 318 25.38 -4.48 13.34
CA PRO A 318 25.01 -3.62 12.21
C PRO A 318 24.21 -4.41 11.18
N VAL A 319 23.11 -3.82 10.71
CA VAL A 319 22.25 -4.36 9.66
C VAL A 319 22.35 -3.49 8.42
N ASN A 320 22.70 -4.08 7.28
CA ASN A 320 22.70 -3.39 6.00
C ASN A 320 21.48 -3.82 5.18
N PHE A 321 20.43 -3.01 5.16
CA PHE A 321 19.25 -3.28 4.35
C PHE A 321 19.49 -3.16 2.85
N LEU A 322 20.55 -2.48 2.40
CA LEU A 322 20.82 -2.29 0.97
C LEU A 322 21.46 -3.53 0.33
N THR A 323 21.85 -4.54 1.10
CA THR A 323 22.45 -5.76 0.56
C THR A 323 22.05 -6.94 1.43
N PRO A 324 21.32 -7.93 0.87
CA PRO A 324 20.83 -9.06 1.66
C PRO A 324 22.02 -9.88 2.19
N ALA A 325 22.09 -10.00 3.51
CA ALA A 325 23.08 -10.82 4.22
C ALA A 325 22.80 -12.33 4.05
N ASN A 326 21.54 -12.69 3.87
CA ASN A 326 21.05 -14.05 3.74
C ASN A 326 20.06 -14.14 2.56
N PRO A 327 20.55 -14.11 1.31
CA PRO A 327 19.70 -14.07 0.13
C PRO A 327 18.90 -15.37 -0.03
N ILE A 328 17.60 -15.24 -0.32
CA ILE A 328 16.65 -16.35 -0.42
C ILE A 328 17.07 -17.42 -1.43
N GLU A 329 17.78 -17.03 -2.49
CA GLU A 329 18.26 -17.93 -3.54
C GLU A 329 19.36 -18.88 -3.05
N LYS A 330 19.97 -18.59 -1.89
CA LYS A 330 20.97 -19.44 -1.24
C LYS A 330 20.40 -20.24 -0.08
N LEU A 331 19.12 -20.07 0.25
CA LEU A 331 18.48 -20.81 1.32
C LEU A 331 18.07 -22.21 0.85
N GLU A 332 18.54 -23.20 1.58
CA GLU A 332 18.17 -24.60 1.36
C GLU A 332 16.65 -24.78 1.54
N GLY A 333 16.00 -25.47 0.61
CA GLY A 333 14.56 -25.72 0.66
C GLY A 333 13.66 -24.53 0.28
N ALA A 334 14.20 -23.31 0.14
CA ALA A 334 13.39 -22.12 -0.14
C ALA A 334 12.72 -22.13 -1.52
N MET A 335 13.29 -22.90 -2.46
CA MET A 335 12.84 -23.03 -3.86
C MET A 335 12.30 -24.43 -4.19
N GLU A 336 11.99 -25.27 -3.19
CA GLU A 336 11.45 -26.62 -3.44
C GLU A 336 10.00 -26.61 -3.95
N ALA A 337 9.67 -27.67 -4.71
CA ALA A 337 8.51 -27.81 -5.59
C ALA A 337 7.18 -27.21 -5.09
N GLY A 338 6.58 -26.35 -5.93
CA GLY A 338 5.23 -25.79 -5.74
C GLY A 338 5.17 -24.41 -5.09
N ARG A 339 6.33 -23.80 -4.80
CA ARG A 339 6.44 -22.48 -4.18
C ARG A 339 7.51 -21.65 -4.88
N ASP A 340 7.40 -21.40 -6.18
CA ASP A 340 8.37 -20.53 -6.84
C ASP A 340 8.24 -19.09 -6.32
N ILE A 341 9.37 -18.43 -6.08
CA ILE A 341 9.41 -16.98 -5.82
C ILE A 341 9.12 -16.28 -7.14
N ARG A 342 8.11 -15.40 -7.16
CA ARG A 342 7.57 -14.82 -8.39
C ARG A 342 8.07 -13.39 -8.64
N PHE A 343 8.46 -12.68 -7.61
CA PHE A 343 8.78 -11.26 -7.66
C PHE A 343 10.13 -10.92 -7.03
N TYR A 344 10.35 -11.33 -5.78
CA TYR A 344 11.55 -11.01 -5.03
C TYR A 344 12.77 -11.74 -5.61
N ASN A 345 13.89 -11.04 -5.62
CA ASN A 345 15.23 -11.59 -5.78
C ASN A 345 16.23 -10.58 -5.22
N SER A 346 17.49 -10.98 -5.08
CA SER A 346 18.56 -10.16 -4.53
C SER A 346 18.81 -8.87 -5.32
N GLU A 347 18.48 -8.80 -6.61
CA GLU A 347 18.60 -7.56 -7.40
C GLU A 347 17.40 -6.64 -7.13
N MET A 348 16.19 -7.20 -7.11
CA MET A 348 14.96 -6.49 -6.74
C MET A 348 15.04 -5.91 -5.32
N HIS A 349 15.61 -6.67 -4.38
CA HIS A 349 15.89 -6.20 -3.01
C HIS A 349 16.70 -4.91 -3.03
N ARG A 350 17.81 -4.86 -3.77
CA ARG A 350 18.66 -3.66 -3.85
C ARG A 350 17.96 -2.52 -4.58
N ALA A 351 17.26 -2.84 -5.67
CA ALA A 351 16.54 -1.88 -6.49
C ALA A 351 15.40 -1.19 -5.73
N ALA A 352 14.77 -1.88 -4.78
CA ALA A 352 13.68 -1.35 -3.95
C ALA A 352 14.10 -0.12 -3.12
N PHE A 353 15.39 0.07 -2.85
CA PHE A 353 15.91 1.24 -2.14
C PHE A 353 16.32 2.40 -3.08
N VAL A 354 16.24 2.19 -4.40
CA VAL A 354 16.55 3.23 -5.38
C VAL A 354 15.29 4.08 -5.62
N LEU A 355 15.23 5.22 -4.92
CA LEU A 355 14.08 6.12 -4.99
C LEU A 355 14.18 7.11 -6.17
N PRO A 356 13.03 7.45 -6.80
CA PRO A 356 12.94 8.58 -7.71
C PRO A 356 13.44 9.88 -7.06
N THR A 357 13.97 10.79 -7.87
CA THR A 357 14.60 12.03 -7.36
C THR A 357 13.67 12.87 -6.49
N PHE A 358 12.37 12.95 -6.83
CA PHE A 358 11.41 13.71 -6.03
C PHE A 358 11.25 13.07 -4.64
N ALA A 359 10.97 11.76 -4.57
CA ALA A 359 10.77 11.04 -3.32
C ALA A 359 12.02 11.12 -2.45
N ARG A 360 13.21 10.92 -3.05
CA ARG A 360 14.48 11.09 -2.34
C ARG A 360 14.60 12.47 -1.70
N ARG A 361 14.36 13.53 -2.48
CA ARG A 361 14.42 14.91 -1.97
C ARG A 361 13.44 15.15 -0.83
N GLU A 362 12.18 14.73 -0.98
CA GLU A 362 11.16 14.92 0.06
C GLU A 362 11.53 14.14 1.33
N LEU A 363 11.96 12.88 1.23
CA LEU A 363 12.25 12.02 2.38
C LEU A 363 13.61 12.33 3.06
N GLU A 364 14.58 12.92 2.32
CA GLU A 364 15.88 13.36 2.86
C GLU A 364 15.84 14.78 3.43
N ALA A 365 15.05 15.70 2.84
CA ALA A 365 14.94 17.08 3.32
C ALA A 365 14.52 17.15 4.79
N TYR A 366 13.71 16.20 5.24
CA TYR A 366 13.25 16.11 6.62
C TYR A 366 14.39 15.75 7.62
N CYS A 367 15.39 14.96 7.21
CA CYS A 367 16.57 14.69 8.06
C CYS A 367 17.31 15.98 8.44
N THR A 368 17.43 16.89 7.48
CA THR A 368 18.27 18.08 7.63
C THR A 368 17.57 19.16 8.46
N THR A 369 16.23 19.20 8.43
CA THR A 369 15.45 20.17 9.22
C THR A 369 15.45 19.83 10.70
N ILE A 370 15.27 18.56 11.08
CA ILE A 370 15.33 18.15 12.50
C ILE A 370 16.74 18.29 13.09
N GLU A 371 17.79 17.95 12.35
CA GLU A 371 19.17 18.18 12.80
C GLU A 371 19.47 19.67 13.03
N ARG A 372 18.87 20.55 12.22
CA ARG A 372 18.98 22.01 12.37
C ARG A 372 18.16 22.54 13.55
N GLU A 373 16.92 22.10 13.71
CA GLU A 373 16.04 22.51 14.80
C GLU A 373 16.60 22.06 16.17
N GLN A 374 17.13 20.83 16.26
CA GLN A 374 17.80 20.34 17.49
C GLN A 374 19.12 21.08 17.78
N GLN A 375 19.86 21.54 16.75
CA GLN A 375 21.02 22.40 16.94
C GLN A 375 20.64 23.83 17.38
N GLU A 376 19.54 24.37 16.89
CA GLU A 376 19.03 25.69 17.29
C GLU A 376 18.47 25.66 18.73
N GLU A 377 17.82 24.58 19.14
CA GLU A 377 17.29 24.41 20.50
C GLU A 377 18.40 24.17 21.55
N THR A 378 19.50 23.51 21.16
CA THR A 378 20.67 23.31 22.03
C THR A 378 21.60 24.53 22.11
N THR A 379 21.47 25.49 21.18
CA THR A 379 22.26 26.74 21.17
C THR A 379 21.51 27.94 21.75
N ALA A 380 20.21 27.81 22.04
CA ALA A 380 19.44 28.82 22.76
C ALA A 380 19.87 28.87 24.24
N GLU A 381 20.61 29.91 24.64
CA GLU A 381 20.94 30.15 26.04
C GLU A 381 19.65 30.35 26.87
N PRO A 382 19.54 29.77 28.08
CA PRO A 382 18.39 29.99 28.93
C PRO A 382 18.34 31.46 29.37
N LEU A 383 17.22 32.12 29.09
CA LEU A 383 16.90 33.46 29.59
C LEU A 383 17.07 33.50 31.12
N LYS A 384 18.15 34.12 31.59
CA LYS A 384 18.37 34.38 33.02
C LYS A 384 17.29 35.36 33.51
N MET A 385 16.26 34.84 34.17
CA MET A 385 15.40 35.65 35.02
C MET A 385 16.22 36.19 36.20
N ASN A 386 16.59 37.46 36.14
CA ASN A 386 17.19 38.17 37.26
C ASN A 386 16.14 38.39 38.37
N ILE A 387 16.18 37.55 39.40
CA ILE A 387 15.50 37.81 40.67
C ILE A 387 16.38 38.78 41.46
N MET A 388 15.93 40.03 41.63
CA MET A 388 16.65 41.01 42.45
C MET A 388 16.54 40.65 43.94
N PRO A 389 17.65 40.69 44.71
CA PRO A 389 17.63 40.46 46.15
C PRO A 389 17.16 41.70 46.93
N ASN A 390 16.33 41.45 47.95
CA ASN A 390 15.86 42.43 48.94
C ASN A 390 16.97 42.78 49.95
N SER A 391 17.58 43.95 49.81
CA SER A 391 18.28 44.75 50.83
C SER A 391 18.91 45.93 50.06
N GLU A 392 18.58 47.20 50.22
CA GLU A 392 18.57 48.02 51.43
C GLU A 392 17.73 49.28 51.14
N ILE A 393 16.70 49.56 51.95
CA ILE A 393 16.11 50.90 52.10
C ILE A 393 16.33 51.27 53.55
N LEU A 394 17.18 52.29 53.79
CA LEU A 394 17.44 53.12 54.98
C LEU A 394 18.89 53.66 54.77
N THR A 395 19.26 54.94 54.69
CA THR A 395 18.70 56.22 55.16
C THR A 395 19.52 57.39 54.58
N ALA A 396 18.94 58.60 54.64
CA ALA A 396 19.50 59.97 54.64
C ALA A 396 18.95 60.79 53.45
N SER A 397 18.22 61.89 53.61
CA SER A 397 18.15 62.89 54.70
C SER A 397 16.77 63.54 54.76
#